data_AF-G8X7F3-F1
#
_entry.id   AF-G8X7F3-F1
#
_cell.length_a   1.000
_cell.length_b   1.000
_cell.length_c   1.000
_cell.angle_alpha   90.00
_cell.angle_beta   90.00
_cell.angle_gamma   90.00
#
_symmetry.space_group_name_H-M   'P 1'
#
loop_
_entity.id
_entity.type
_entity.pdbx_description
1 polymer ?
#
loop_
_entity_poly.entity_id
_entity_poly.type
_entity_poly.pdbx_seq_one_letter_code
_entity_poly.pdbx_strand_id
1 'polypeptide(L)'
;MLCKDKIISIFCLIDDILKGIEHPEDIRRKVSDSEIILTALVSSTSFYGNHDSAIRFMKQYGFIPDMLDKSRFNRRLHKIGSILYELFEIISSYFKDIC
;
A
#
# COMPACT_ATOMS: atom_id res chain seq x y z
N MET A 1 0.57 -3.03 -17.76
CA MET A 1 0.99 -1.67 -17.37
C MET A 1 -0.02 -1.15 -16.35
N LEU A 2 0.42 -0.68 -15.17
CA LEU A 2 -0.51 -0.06 -14.20
C LEU A 2 -1.07 1.23 -14.81
N CYS A 3 -2.33 1.24 -15.21
CA CYS A 3 -3.04 2.48 -15.52
C CYS A 3 -3.37 3.23 -14.22
N LYS A 4 -3.54 4.56 -14.32
CA LYS A 4 -3.86 5.43 -13.19
C LYS A 4 -5.06 4.90 -12.40
N ASP A 5 -6.11 4.48 -13.10
CA ASP A 5 -7.33 3.97 -12.49
C ASP A 5 -7.06 2.71 -11.67
N LYS A 6 -6.21 1.80 -12.16
CA LYS A 6 -5.85 0.59 -11.41
C LYS A 6 -5.08 0.89 -10.12
N ILE A 7 -4.19 1.89 -10.12
CA ILE A 7 -3.48 2.32 -8.90
C ILE A 7 -4.50 2.88 -7.89
N ILE A 8 -5.42 3.73 -8.35
CA ILE A 8 -6.45 4.32 -7.49
C ILE A 8 -7.40 3.26 -6.94
N SER A 9 -7.86 2.32 -7.78
CA SER A 9 -8.75 1.24 -7.33
C SER A 9 -8.09 0.34 -6.29
N ILE A 10 -6.81 -0.03 -6.49
CA ILE A 10 -6.06 -0.83 -5.51
C ILE A 10 -5.90 -0.04 -4.21
N PHE A 11 -5.60 1.25 -4.29
CA PHE A 11 -5.52 2.13 -3.11
C PHE A 11 -6.83 2.13 -2.33
N CYS A 12 -7.96 2.43 -2.99
CA CYS A 12 -9.27 2.48 -2.34
C CYS A 12 -9.61 1.13 -1.68
N LEU A 13 -9.35 0.01 -2.37
CA LEU A 13 -9.60 -1.32 -1.82
C LEU A 13 -8.78 -1.58 -0.54
N ILE A 14 -7.49 -1.24 -0.54
CA ILE A 14 -6.64 -1.39 0.65
C ILE A 14 -7.14 -0.47 1.78
N ASP A 15 -7.41 0.79 1.44
CA ASP A 15 -7.80 1.81 2.41
C ASP A 15 -9.14 1.49 3.07
N ASP A 16 -10.11 1.01 2.31
CA ASP A 16 -11.41 0.58 2.82
C ASP A 16 -11.31 -0.66 3.71
N ILE A 17 -10.43 -1.62 3.37
CA ILE A 17 -10.16 -2.79 4.22
C ILE A 17 -9.54 -2.34 5.54
N LEU A 18 -8.50 -1.48 5.50
CA LEU A 18 -7.84 -0.99 6.71
C LEU A 18 -8.78 -0.20 7.61
N LYS A 19 -9.67 0.62 7.03
CA LYS A 19 -10.73 1.30 7.77
C LYS A 19 -11.73 0.32 8.37
N GLY A 20 -12.11 -0.72 7.62
CA GLY A 20 -13.07 -1.74 8.05
C GLY A 20 -12.58 -2.57 9.26
N ILE A 21 -11.27 -2.77 9.39
CA ILE A 21 -10.66 -3.44 10.55
C ILE A 21 -10.23 -2.47 11.65
N GLU A 22 -10.59 -1.19 11.54
CA GLU A 22 -10.22 -0.13 12.49
C GLU A 22 -8.70 -0.02 12.71
N HIS A 23 -7.91 -0.21 11.64
CA HIS A 23 -6.45 -0.18 11.71
C HIS A 23 -5.94 1.13 12.33
N PRO A 24 -5.22 1.09 13.47
CA PRO A 24 -4.82 2.30 14.16
C PRO A 24 -3.65 2.99 13.47
N GLU A 25 -3.78 4.30 13.32
CA GLU A 25 -2.87 5.11 12.54
C GLU A 25 -2.46 6.37 13.32
N ASP A 26 -1.16 6.68 13.37
CA ASP A 26 -0.67 7.89 14.05
C ASP A 26 -1.11 9.13 13.27
N ILE A 27 -1.87 10.01 13.92
CA ILE A 27 -2.39 11.27 13.35
C ILE A 27 -1.31 12.22 12.80
N ARG A 28 -0.05 12.08 13.24
CA ARG A 28 1.06 12.95 12.82
C ARG A 28 1.75 12.51 11.55
N ARG A 29 1.44 11.32 11.02
CA ARG A 29 2.11 10.83 9.81
C ARG A 29 1.53 11.50 8.57
N LYS A 30 2.38 11.71 7.57
CA LYS A 30 2.02 12.28 6.27
C LYS A 30 1.69 11.26 5.20
N VAL A 31 2.14 10.02 5.41
CA VAL A 31 1.93 8.89 4.51
C VAL A 31 1.25 7.80 5.31
N SER A 32 0.11 7.36 4.82
CA SER A 32 -0.75 6.33 5.40
C SER A 32 -0.20 4.94 5.20
N ASP A 33 -0.67 3.96 5.98
CA ASP A 33 -0.20 2.60 5.82
C ASP A 33 -0.80 1.98 4.54
N SER A 34 -2.01 2.42 4.12
CA SER A 34 -2.59 2.16 2.80
C SER A 34 -1.65 2.58 1.66
N GLU A 35 -1.06 3.77 1.74
CA GLU A 35 -0.10 4.29 0.75
C GLU A 35 1.21 3.51 0.72
N ILE A 36 1.67 3.01 1.89
CA ILE A 36 2.87 2.18 2.00
C ILE A 36 2.63 0.81 1.35
N ILE A 37 1.51 0.17 1.67
CA ILE A 37 1.11 -1.13 1.08
C ILE A 37 0.94 -0.99 -0.43
N LEU A 38 0.24 0.05 -0.89
CA LEU A 38 0.09 0.33 -2.32
C LEU A 38 1.45 0.43 -3.01
N THR A 39 2.38 1.20 -2.45
CA THR A 39 3.72 1.39 -3.02
C THR A 39 4.50 0.07 -3.07
N ALA A 40 4.36 -0.78 -2.04
CA ALA A 40 4.95 -2.12 -2.04
C ALA A 40 4.37 -3.00 -3.17
N LEU A 41 3.04 -2.98 -3.38
CA LEU A 41 2.41 -3.72 -4.49
C LEU A 41 2.83 -3.18 -5.86
N VAL A 42 2.90 -1.85 -6.02
CA VAL A 42 3.41 -1.20 -7.24
C VAL A 42 4.84 -1.65 -7.52
N SER A 43 5.68 -1.75 -6.48
CA SER A 43 7.05 -2.22 -6.62
C SER A 43 7.12 -3.65 -7.16
N SER A 44 6.31 -4.57 -6.62
CA SER A 44 6.30 -5.98 -7.01
C SER A 44 5.74 -6.17 -8.42
N THR A 45 4.74 -5.39 -8.80
CA THR A 45 4.03 -5.55 -10.09
C THR A 45 4.68 -4.81 -11.27
N SER A 46 5.41 -3.72 -11.01
CA SER A 46 5.92 -2.83 -12.07
C SER A 46 7.41 -2.52 -11.98
N PHE A 47 8.07 -2.88 -10.87
CA PHE A 47 9.49 -2.57 -10.64
C PHE A 47 10.29 -3.79 -10.16
N TYR A 48 9.81 -5.02 -10.40
CA TYR A 48 10.50 -6.26 -10.02
C TYR A 48 10.85 -6.34 -8.52
N GLY A 49 10.00 -5.75 -7.66
CA GLY A 49 10.23 -5.67 -6.22
C GLY A 49 11.19 -4.56 -5.78
N ASN A 50 11.65 -3.69 -6.69
CA ASN A 50 12.50 -2.56 -6.33
C ASN A 50 11.66 -1.43 -5.68
N HIS A 51 11.65 -1.40 -4.35
CA HIS A 51 10.93 -0.39 -3.58
C HIS A 51 11.42 1.03 -3.87
N ASP A 52 12.71 1.24 -4.11
CA ASP A 52 13.27 2.58 -4.35
C ASP A 52 12.73 3.18 -5.66
N SER A 53 12.66 2.37 -6.71
CA SER A 53 12.05 2.77 -7.99
C SER A 53 10.56 3.10 -7.83
N ALA A 54 9.82 2.29 -7.07
CA ALA A 54 8.40 2.53 -6.82
C ALA A 54 8.17 3.81 -6.00
N ILE A 55 8.94 4.04 -4.93
CA ILE A 55 8.90 5.27 -4.13
C ILE A 55 9.10 6.50 -5.01
N ARG A 56 10.13 6.47 -5.87
CA ARG A 56 10.42 7.57 -6.81
C ARG A 56 9.27 7.78 -7.79
N PHE A 57 8.72 6.69 -8.34
CA PHE A 57 7.57 6.74 -9.24
C PHE A 57 6.33 7.37 -8.56
N MET A 58 5.93 6.87 -7.38
CA MET A 58 4.75 7.37 -6.66
C MET A 58 4.87 8.86 -6.34
N LYS A 59 6.09 9.31 -5.97
CA LYS A 59 6.38 10.71 -5.72
C LYS A 59 6.37 11.56 -6.99
N GLN A 60 7.10 11.14 -8.02
CA GLN A 60 7.30 11.91 -9.25
C GLN A 60 6.00 12.13 -10.03
N TYR A 61 5.13 11.13 -10.04
CA TYR A 61 3.84 11.21 -10.75
C TYR A 61 2.71 11.76 -9.86
N GLY A 62 3.02 12.22 -8.65
CA GLY A 62 2.07 12.90 -7.76
C GLY A 62 1.00 12.00 -7.15
N PHE A 63 1.17 10.67 -7.19
CA PHE A 63 0.27 9.76 -6.48
C PHE A 63 0.40 9.93 -4.98
N ILE A 64 1.64 10.08 -4.48
CA ILE A 64 1.93 10.31 -3.07
C ILE A 64 3.03 11.38 -2.98
N PRO A 65 2.68 12.68 -3.04
CA PRO A 65 3.67 13.77 -3.11
C PRO A 65 4.60 13.85 -1.89
N ASP A 66 4.06 13.58 -0.70
CA ASP A 66 4.76 13.59 0.58
C ASP A 66 5.48 12.26 0.90
N MET A 67 5.71 11.42 -0.11
CA MET A 67 6.31 10.09 0.05
C MET A 67 7.62 10.09 0.84
N LEU A 68 7.78 9.05 1.65
CA LEU A 68 8.94 8.78 2.50
C LEU A 68 10.21 8.47 1.68
N ASP A 69 11.37 8.67 2.31
CA ASP A 69 12.65 8.19 1.78
C ASP A 69 12.80 6.66 1.88
N LYS A 70 13.77 6.11 1.13
CA LYS A 70 14.44 4.79 1.28
C LYS A 70 14.20 4.12 2.64
N SER A 71 14.87 4.70 3.63
CA SER A 71 15.03 4.11 4.95
C SER A 71 13.74 4.18 5.75
N ARG A 72 13.03 5.31 5.70
CA ARG A 72 11.74 5.50 6.38
C ARG A 72 10.66 4.58 5.81
N PHE A 73 10.60 4.44 4.49
CA PHE A 73 9.67 3.52 3.83
C PHE A 73 9.91 2.08 4.28
N ASN A 74 11.15 1.58 4.20
CA ASN A 74 11.46 0.21 4.62
C ASN A 74 11.14 -0.03 6.10
N ARG A 75 11.50 0.90 6.99
CA ARG A 75 11.14 0.79 8.41
C ARG A 75 9.63 0.78 8.62
N ARG A 76 8.87 1.54 7.84
CA ARG A 76 7.41 1.56 7.93
C ARG A 76 6.81 0.25 7.42
N LEU A 77 7.25 -0.22 6.25
CA LEU A 77 6.80 -1.48 5.67
C LEU A 77 7.05 -2.67 6.61
N HIS A 78 8.22 -2.74 7.25
CA HIS A 78 8.51 -3.79 8.23
C HIS A 78 7.60 -3.75 9.46
N LYS A 79 7.18 -2.56 9.92
CA LYS A 79 6.26 -2.42 11.06
C LYS A 79 4.85 -2.90 10.73
N ILE A 80 4.42 -2.76 9.48
CA ILE A 80 3.08 -3.15 9.01
C ILE A 80 3.06 -4.52 8.33
N GLY A 81 4.14 -5.30 8.46
CA GLY A 81 4.26 -6.60 7.81
C GLY A 81 3.16 -7.59 8.20
N SER A 82 2.71 -7.58 9.47
CA SER A 82 1.59 -8.43 9.92
C SER A 82 0.27 -8.06 9.26
N ILE A 83 0.03 -6.76 9.03
CA ILE A 83 -1.20 -6.25 8.41
C ILE A 83 -1.30 -6.69 6.95
N LEU A 84 -0.17 -6.84 6.25
CA LEU A 84 -0.19 -7.40 4.89
C LEU A 84 -0.77 -8.82 4.87
N TYR A 85 -0.40 -9.67 5.83
CA TYR A 85 -0.97 -11.02 5.94
C TYR A 85 -2.45 -10.98 6.25
N GLU A 86 -2.87 -10.14 7.19
CA GLU A 86 -4.27 -9.95 7.56
C GLU A 86 -5.11 -9.47 6.36
N LEU A 87 -4.59 -8.52 5.57
CA LEU A 87 -5.23 -8.05 4.35
C LEU A 87 -5.43 -9.19 3.34
N PHE A 88 -4.43 -10.07 3.17
CA PHE A 88 -4.57 -11.25 2.31
C PHE A 88 -5.61 -12.23 2.84
N GLU A 89 -5.63 -12.50 4.14
CA GLU A 89 -6.62 -13.39 4.76
C GLU A 89 -8.05 -12.85 4.58
N ILE A 90 -8.27 -11.55 4.81
CA ILE A 90 -9.56 -10.88 4.63
C ILE A 90 -10.03 -11.02 3.18
N ILE A 91 -9.17 -10.65 2.22
CA ILE A 91 -9.51 -10.78 0.80
C ILE A 91 -9.83 -12.24 0.48
N SER A 92 -9.02 -13.20 0.96
CA SER A 92 -9.27 -14.62 0.72
C SER A 92 -10.62 -15.10 1.28
N SER A 93 -11.02 -14.61 2.45
CA SER A 93 -12.32 -14.93 3.05
C SER A 93 -13.46 -14.41 2.20
N TYR A 94 -13.40 -13.14 1.79
CA TYR A 94 -14.40 -12.57 0.89
C TYR A 94 -14.54 -13.35 -0.41
N PHE A 95 -13.41 -13.78 -1.00
CA PHE A 95 -13.46 -14.60 -2.21
C PHE A 95 -14.05 -15.99 -1.97
N LYS A 96 -13.77 -16.64 -0.83
CA LYS A 96 -14.36 -17.94 -0.47
C LYS A 96 -15.88 -17.87 -0.29
N ASP A 97 -16.40 -16.73 0.18
CA ASP A 97 -17.83 -16.57 0.42
C ASP A 97 -18.61 -16.20 -0.86
N ILE A 98 -17.93 -15.60 -1.84
CA ILE A 98 -18.54 -15.12 -3.09
C ILE A 98 -18.41 -16.16 -4.23
N CYS A 99 -17.38 -17.01 -4.20
CA CYS A 99 -17.08 -18.03 -5.23
C CYS A 99 -17.32 -19.44 -4.71
#